data_AF-A0AAD0TPL7-F1
#
_entry.id   AF-A0AAD0TPL7-F1
#
_cell.length_a   1.000
_cell.length_b   1.000
_cell.length_c   1.000
_cell.angle_alpha   90.00
_cell.angle_beta   90.00
_cell.angle_gamma   90.00
#
_symmetry.space_group_name_H-M   'P 1'
#
loop_
_entity.id
_entity.type
_entity.pdbx_description
1 polymer ?
#
loop_
_entity_poly.entity_id
_entity_poly.type
_entity_poly.pdbx_seq_one_letter_code
_entity_poly.pdbx_strand_id
1 'polypeptide(L)'
;MNKKGVIGLLLVIVMLSVGTLLITPTITKNQGSELAMAVDNLNPLVKVQTVYGRTNSAVSHTTGQMGEDVYTYRVLTSDGQGNQRWLTFTADHRLKQRHYLKIETKGQNVNAWEAVSTTNVPRNVQEVLA
;
A
#
# COMPACT_ATOMS: atom_id res chain seq x y z
N MET A 1 9.59 1.57 -42.51
CA MET A 1 8.89 0.39 -41.95
C MET A 1 7.51 0.29 -42.59
N ASN A 2 7.07 -0.88 -43.07
CA ASN A 2 5.76 -1.02 -43.71
C ASN A 2 4.63 -1.01 -42.65
N LYS A 3 3.38 -0.77 -43.08
CA LYS A 3 2.21 -0.70 -42.17
C LYS A 3 2.10 -1.92 -41.24
N LYS A 4 2.40 -3.12 -41.75
CA LYS A 4 2.38 -4.37 -40.97
C LYS A 4 3.45 -4.39 -39.85
N GLY A 5 4.65 -3.89 -40.13
CA GLY A 5 5.71 -3.76 -39.13
C GLY A 5 5.39 -2.75 -38.04
N VAL A 6 4.74 -1.63 -38.39
CA VAL A 6 4.28 -0.64 -37.39
C VAL A 6 3.20 -1.22 -36.49
N ILE A 7 2.23 -1.94 -37.04
CA ILE A 7 1.17 -2.61 -36.26
C ILE A 7 1.78 -3.68 -35.34
N GLY A 8 2.70 -4.50 -35.85
CA GLY A 8 3.41 -5.50 -35.04
C GLY A 8 4.15 -4.88 -33.86
N LEU A 9 4.87 -3.77 -34.08
CA LEU A 9 5.57 -3.06 -33.01
C LEU A 9 4.60 -2.49 -31.96
N LEU A 10 3.49 -1.88 -32.39
CA LEU A 10 2.48 -1.36 -31.46
C LEU A 10 1.87 -2.47 -30.60
N LEU A 11 1.57 -3.63 -31.17
CA LEU A 11 1.05 -4.77 -30.41
C LEU A 11 2.03 -5.27 -29.35
N VAL A 12 3.33 -5.33 -29.67
CA VAL A 12 4.37 -5.69 -28.71
C VAL A 12 4.44 -4.68 -27.57
N ILE A 13 4.41 -3.37 -27.87
CA ILE A 13 4.44 -2.32 -26.85
C ILE A 13 3.21 -2.42 -25.93
N VAL A 14 2.01 -2.64 -26.50
CA VAL A 14 0.78 -2.81 -25.71
C VAL A 14 0.89 -4.05 -24.82
N MET A 15 1.35 -5.18 -25.34
CA MET A 15 1.53 -6.41 -24.56
C MET A 15 2.53 -6.22 -23.41
N LEU A 16 3.67 -5.56 -23.66
CA LEU A 16 4.66 -5.25 -22.62
C LEU A 16 4.09 -4.32 -21.55
N SER A 17 3.30 -3.32 -21.96
CA SER A 17 2.65 -2.38 -21.04
C SER A 17 1.65 -3.12 -20.14
N VAL A 18 0.76 -3.93 -20.72
CA VAL A 18 -0.22 -4.72 -19.96
C VAL A 18 0.47 -5.74 -19.06
N GLY A 19 1.49 -6.43 -19.57
CA GLY A 19 2.29 -7.38 -18.79
C GLY A 19 2.94 -6.72 -17.57
N THR A 20 3.46 -5.50 -17.74
CA THR A 20 4.03 -4.73 -16.64
C THR A 20 2.97 -4.39 -15.59
N LEU A 21 1.80 -3.92 -15.99
CA LEU A 21 0.69 -3.62 -15.06
C LEU A 21 0.22 -4.85 -14.26
N LEU A 22 0.35 -6.07 -14.80
CA LEU A 22 -0.02 -7.29 -14.08
C LEU A 22 1.02 -7.71 -13.04
N ILE A 23 2.31 -7.45 -13.29
CA ILE A 23 3.40 -7.95 -12.47
C ILE A 23 3.80 -6.96 -11.37
N THR A 24 3.64 -5.65 -11.60
CA THR A 24 4.08 -4.62 -10.63
C THR A 24 3.56 -4.81 -9.21
N PRO A 25 2.28 -5.19 -8.94
CA PRO A 25 1.79 -5.33 -7.57
C PRO A 25 2.53 -6.42 -6.77
N THR A 26 3.06 -7.42 -7.46
CA THR A 26 3.87 -8.49 -6.86
C THR A 26 5.28 -7.99 -6.50
N ILE A 27 5.85 -7.12 -7.35
CA ILE A 27 7.18 -6.53 -7.13
C ILE A 27 7.15 -5.48 -6.03
N THR A 28 6.11 -4.64 -6.01
CA THR A 28 5.95 -3.56 -5.02
C THR A 28 5.52 -4.09 -3.65
N LYS A 29 4.97 -5.30 -3.54
CA LYS A 29 4.51 -5.88 -2.28
C LYS A 29 5.56 -5.75 -1.16
N ASN A 30 5.14 -5.25 -0.01
CA ASN A 30 5.96 -4.99 1.20
C ASN A 30 7.01 -3.87 1.08
N GLN A 31 7.10 -3.18 -0.06
CA GLN A 31 7.99 -2.05 -0.23
C GLN A 31 7.39 -0.78 0.37
N GLY A 32 8.24 0.02 1.03
CA GLY A 32 7.85 1.29 1.65
C GLY A 32 8.33 2.53 0.88
N SER A 33 8.87 2.36 -0.33
CA SER A 33 9.41 3.46 -1.12
C SER A 33 8.31 4.26 -1.82
N GLU A 34 8.54 5.56 -2.00
CA GLU A 34 7.65 6.45 -2.76
C GLU A 34 7.39 5.96 -4.17
N LEU A 35 8.40 5.39 -4.82
CA LEU A 35 8.26 4.81 -6.15
C LEU A 35 7.28 3.63 -6.16
N ALA A 36 7.34 2.72 -5.18
CA ALA A 36 6.42 1.60 -5.09
C ALA A 36 4.98 2.07 -4.86
N MET A 37 4.80 3.06 -3.98
CA MET A 37 3.49 3.69 -3.74
C MET A 37 2.95 4.36 -5.00
N ALA A 38 3.77 5.12 -5.72
CA ALA A 38 3.37 5.79 -6.96
C ALA A 38 3.02 4.80 -8.07
N VAL A 39 3.82 3.74 -8.25
CA VAL A 39 3.56 2.67 -9.24
C VAL A 39 2.20 2.02 -8.98
N ASP A 40 1.92 1.63 -7.73
CA ASP A 40 0.64 1.02 -7.38
C ASP A 40 -0.54 2.00 -7.50
N ASN A 41 -0.33 3.26 -7.14
CA ASN A 41 -1.37 4.29 -7.25
C ASN A 41 -1.76 4.57 -8.70
N LEU A 42 -0.80 4.56 -9.63
CA LEU A 42 -1.05 4.80 -11.06
C LEU A 42 -1.58 3.57 -11.79
N ASN A 43 -1.29 2.36 -11.31
CA ASN A 43 -1.73 1.13 -11.95
C ASN A 43 -3.27 0.96 -11.88
N PRO A 44 -4.00 0.93 -13.01
CA PRO A 44 -5.46 0.79 -13.02
C PRO A 44 -5.95 -0.62 -12.65
N LEU A 45 -5.07 -1.62 -12.70
CA LEU A 45 -5.38 -3.01 -12.33
C LEU A 45 -5.31 -3.23 -10.82
N VAL A 46 -4.57 -2.39 -10.09
CA VAL A 46 -4.60 -2.38 -8.62
C VAL A 46 -5.90 -1.73 -8.16
N LYS A 47 -6.62 -2.39 -7.25
CA LYS A 47 -7.84 -1.84 -6.66
C LYS A 47 -7.56 -1.21 -5.30
N VAL A 48 -8.37 -0.21 -4.97
CA VAL A 48 -8.45 0.29 -3.60
C VAL A 48 -9.10 -0.81 -2.75
N GLN A 49 -8.53 -1.07 -1.58
CA GLN A 49 -9.02 -2.06 -0.63
C GLN A 49 -8.85 -1.58 0.80
N THR A 50 -9.64 -2.16 1.70
CA THR A 50 -9.49 -2.00 3.14
C THR A 50 -8.61 -3.12 3.69
N VAL A 51 -7.59 -2.75 4.46
CA VAL A 51 -6.81 -3.66 5.29
C VAL A 51 -6.80 -3.18 6.73
N TYR A 52 -6.48 -4.06 7.67
CA TYR A 52 -6.34 -3.71 9.07
C TYR A 52 -4.90 -3.90 9.52
N GLY A 53 -4.42 -3.07 10.44
CA GLY A 53 -3.09 -3.17 11.01
C GLY A 53 -3.12 -2.86 12.50
N ARG A 54 -2.09 -3.26 13.24
CA ARG A 54 -1.92 -2.88 14.64
C ARG A 54 -0.77 -1.90 14.77
N THR A 55 -1.03 -0.75 15.39
CA THR A 55 -0.03 0.31 15.55
C THR A 55 1.14 -0.14 16.42
N ASN A 56 2.33 0.32 16.05
CA ASN A 56 3.60 0.04 16.71
C ASN A 56 4.41 1.34 16.90
N SER A 57 5.65 1.23 17.34
CA SER A 57 6.57 2.37 17.35
C SER A 57 6.87 2.85 15.93
N ALA A 58 6.92 4.16 15.73
CA ALA A 58 7.43 4.76 14.51
C ALA A 58 8.86 4.24 14.22
N VAL A 59 9.14 3.97 12.95
CA VAL A 59 10.48 3.54 12.48
C VAL A 59 11.41 4.72 12.22
N SER A 60 10.84 5.91 11.99
CA SER A 60 11.58 7.17 11.93
C SER A 60 10.69 8.35 12.34
N HIS A 61 11.34 9.44 12.72
CA HIS A 61 10.72 10.74 12.96
C HIS A 61 11.61 11.80 12.33
N THR A 62 11.01 12.67 11.53
CA THR A 62 11.66 13.76 10.81
C THR A 62 10.81 15.02 10.91
N THR A 63 11.39 16.17 10.58
CA THR A 63 10.64 17.41 10.40
C THR A 63 10.32 17.59 8.92
N GLY A 64 9.06 17.85 8.60
CA GLY A 64 8.59 18.11 7.25
C GLY A 64 8.97 19.49 6.73
N GLN A 65 8.59 19.77 5.47
CA GLN A 65 9.00 21.01 4.79
C GLN A 65 8.40 22.26 5.43
N MET A 66 7.26 22.14 6.12
CA MET A 66 6.59 23.25 6.79
C MET A 66 6.87 23.27 8.30
N GLY A 67 7.84 22.49 8.78
CA GLY A 67 8.22 22.43 10.20
C GLY A 67 7.36 21.46 11.03
N GLU A 68 6.47 20.71 10.41
CA GLU A 68 5.62 19.72 11.06
C GLU A 68 6.40 18.45 11.45
N ASP A 69 5.96 17.77 12.51
CA ASP A 69 6.47 16.44 12.80
C ASP A 69 5.99 15.43 11.75
N VAL A 70 6.86 14.54 11.30
CA VAL A 70 6.53 13.45 10.39
C VAL A 70 7.03 12.15 10.99
N TYR A 71 6.11 11.30 11.42
CA TYR A 71 6.40 9.97 11.95
C TYR A 71 6.15 8.92 10.88
N THR A 72 7.17 8.13 10.52
CA THR A 72 7.01 7.02 9.58
C THR A 72 6.70 5.74 10.35
N TYR A 73 5.69 5.01 9.90
CA TYR A 73 5.32 3.71 10.44
C TYR A 73 5.48 2.64 9.38
N ARG A 74 5.95 1.46 9.81
CA ARG A 74 5.91 0.24 9.02
C ARG A 74 5.06 -0.77 9.78
N VAL A 75 3.87 -1.06 9.25
CA VAL A 75 2.82 -1.82 9.94
C VAL A 75 2.51 -3.09 9.17
N LEU A 76 2.48 -4.22 9.89
CA LEU A 76 1.96 -5.47 9.34
C LEU A 76 0.44 -5.33 9.25
N THR A 77 -0.08 -5.52 8.06
CA THR A 77 -1.51 -5.41 7.76
C THR A 77 -2.05 -6.71 7.25
N SER A 78 -3.35 -6.90 7.39
CA SER A 78 -4.09 -8.06 6.89
C SER A 78 -5.39 -7.60 6.23
N ASP A 79 -5.72 -8.15 5.07
CA ASP A 79 -7.03 -7.95 4.45
C ASP A 79 -8.12 -8.73 5.18
N GLY A 80 -9.40 -8.56 4.79
CA GLY A 80 -10.51 -9.28 5.42
C GLY A 80 -10.44 -10.81 5.31
N GLN A 81 -9.57 -11.36 4.46
CA GLN A 81 -9.38 -12.81 4.29
C GLN A 81 -8.21 -13.35 5.12
N GLY A 82 -7.40 -12.48 5.73
CA GLY A 82 -6.22 -12.86 6.50
C GLY A 82 -4.91 -12.69 5.72
N ASN A 83 -4.91 -12.27 4.45
CA ASN A 83 -3.68 -12.14 3.68
C ASN A 83 -2.85 -10.97 4.18
N GLN A 84 -1.60 -11.24 4.54
CA GLN A 84 -0.72 -10.25 5.16
C GLN A 84 0.21 -9.53 4.17
N ARG A 85 0.50 -8.26 4.48
CA ARG A 85 1.57 -7.47 3.88
C ARG A 85 2.02 -6.33 4.78
N TRP A 86 3.23 -5.86 4.59
CA TRP A 86 3.73 -4.64 5.21
C TRP A 86 3.29 -3.41 4.41
N LEU A 87 2.71 -2.42 5.11
CA LEU A 87 2.52 -1.07 4.58
C LEU A 87 3.43 -0.10 5.32
N THR A 88 3.89 0.91 4.59
CA THR A 88 4.65 2.04 5.16
C THR A 88 3.88 3.31 4.88
N PHE A 89 3.69 4.15 5.90
CA PHE A 89 2.99 5.42 5.78
C PHE A 89 3.46 6.40 6.84
N THR A 90 3.14 7.68 6.65
CA THR A 90 3.46 8.74 7.60
C THR A 90 2.22 9.22 8.35
N ALA A 91 2.44 9.77 9.54
CA ALA A 91 1.45 10.55 10.29
C ALA A 91 2.11 11.81 10.86
N ASP A 92 1.34 12.87 11.00
CA ASP A 92 1.76 14.17 11.56
C ASP A 92 1.81 14.17 13.10
N HIS A 93 1.48 13.04 13.72
CA HIS A 93 1.53 12.84 15.16
C HIS A 93 1.90 11.40 15.52
N ARG A 94 2.29 11.21 16.78
CA ARG A 94 2.62 9.88 17.30
C ARG A 94 1.36 9.05 17.51
N LEU A 95 1.28 7.87 16.91
CA LEU A 95 0.17 6.95 17.07
C LEU A 95 0.24 6.26 18.43
N LYS A 96 -0.93 6.10 19.08
CA LYS A 96 -1.06 5.22 20.25
C LYS A 96 -0.73 3.80 19.83
N GLN A 97 0.17 3.13 20.55
CA GLN A 97 0.60 1.77 20.23
C GLN A 97 -0.48 0.72 20.55
N ARG A 98 -0.39 -0.44 19.91
CA ARG A 98 -1.27 -1.61 20.14
C ARG A 98 -2.74 -1.39 19.85
N HIS A 99 -3.09 -0.36 19.09
CA HIS A 99 -4.45 -0.07 18.63
C HIS A 99 -4.63 -0.52 17.18
N TYR A 100 -5.86 -0.86 16.80
CA TYR A 100 -6.15 -1.22 15.42
C TYR A 100 -6.36 0.01 14.55
N LEU A 101 -5.85 -0.05 13.33
CA LEU A 101 -6.18 0.84 12.24
C LEU A 101 -6.99 0.09 11.20
N LYS A 102 -8.00 0.78 10.65
CA LYS A 102 -8.59 0.43 9.36
C LYS A 102 -7.95 1.35 8.32
N ILE A 103 -7.34 0.76 7.30
CA ILE A 103 -6.49 1.44 6.33
C ILE A 103 -7.07 1.24 4.94
N GLU A 104 -7.41 2.33 4.26
CA GLU A 104 -7.73 2.33 2.85
C GLU A 104 -6.45 2.48 2.03
N THR A 105 -6.23 1.59 1.07
CA THR A 105 -4.96 1.49 0.37
C THR A 105 -5.13 0.97 -1.06
N LYS A 106 -4.29 1.47 -1.97
CA LYS A 106 -4.14 0.95 -3.34
C LYS A 106 -2.73 0.39 -3.49
N GLY A 107 -2.60 -0.94 -3.42
CA GLY A 107 -1.29 -1.59 -3.38
C GLY A 107 -0.51 -1.16 -2.13
N GLN A 108 0.69 -0.61 -2.27
CA GLN A 108 1.49 -0.04 -1.18
C GLN A 108 1.10 1.41 -0.82
N ASN A 109 0.31 2.09 -1.66
CA ASN A 109 -0.13 3.46 -1.39
C ASN A 109 -1.22 3.47 -0.31
N VAL A 110 -1.00 4.16 0.80
CA VAL A 110 -2.04 4.40 1.82
C VAL A 110 -2.80 5.66 1.44
N ASN A 111 -4.12 5.54 1.24
CA ASN A 111 -5.00 6.66 0.90
C ASN A 111 -5.48 7.37 2.18
N ALA A 112 -5.92 6.57 3.15
CA ALA A 112 -6.49 7.04 4.40
C ALA A 112 -6.38 5.95 5.47
N TRP A 113 -6.42 6.36 6.72
CA TRP A 113 -6.49 5.44 7.85
C TRP A 113 -7.32 6.06 8.98
N GLU A 114 -7.97 5.20 9.75
CA GLU A 114 -8.72 5.59 10.95
C GLU A 114 -8.44 4.58 12.07
N ALA A 115 -8.37 5.07 13.31
CA ALA A 115 -8.31 4.20 14.47
C ALA A 115 -9.67 3.52 14.68
N VAL A 116 -9.67 2.21 14.89
CA VAL A 116 -10.89 1.41 15.10
C VAL A 116 -10.78 0.54 16.35
N SER A 117 -11.94 0.24 16.94
CA SER A 117 -12.00 -0.70 18.06
C SER A 117 -11.84 -2.14 17.57
N THR A 118 -11.46 -3.05 18.48
CA THR A 118 -11.30 -4.49 18.16
C THR A 118 -12.57 -5.10 17.56
N THR A 119 -13.77 -4.68 17.98
CA THR A 119 -15.03 -5.22 17.46
C THR A 119 -15.30 -4.85 15.99
N ASN A 120 -14.62 -3.84 15.46
CA ASN A 120 -14.70 -3.43 14.07
C ASN A 120 -13.70 -4.18 13.16
N VAL A 121 -12.83 -5.01 13.75
CA VAL A 121 -11.83 -5.81 13.01
C VAL A 121 -12.37 -7.22 12.84
N PRO A 122 -12.31 -7.83 11.63
CA PRO A 122 -12.72 -9.22 11.44
C PRO A 122 -11.97 -10.18 12.36
N ARG A 123 -12.63 -11.20 12.89
CA ARG A 123 -12.05 -12.11 13.90
C ARG A 123 -10.79 -12.83 13.39
N ASN A 124 -10.82 -13.34 12.17
CA ASN A 124 -9.65 -13.95 11.52
C ASN A 124 -8.46 -12.97 11.42
N VAL A 125 -8.74 -11.69 11.21
CA VAL A 125 -7.70 -10.65 11.17
C VAL A 125 -7.15 -10.35 12.56
N GLN A 126 -8.00 -10.35 13.58
CA GLN A 126 -7.56 -10.21 14.97
C GLN A 126 -6.59 -11.32 15.36
N GLU A 127 -6.88 -12.57 14.98
CA GLU A 127 -6.03 -13.74 15.26
C GLU A 127 -4.66 -13.65 14.58
N VAL A 128 -4.64 -13.17 13.33
CA VAL A 128 -3.42 -13.05 12.52
C VAL A 128 -2.56 -11.84 12.90
N LEU A 129 -3.15 -10.83 13.55
CA LEU A 129 -2.47 -9.60 14.01
C LEU A 129 -2.35 -9.50 15.55
N ALA A 130 -2.60 -10.60 16.25
CA ALA A 130 -2.59 -10.68 17.71
C ALA A 130 -1.21 -10.35 18.33
#